data_AF-A0A644SRB0-F1
#
_entry.id   AF-A0A644SRB0-F1
#
_cell.length_a   1.000
_cell.length_b   1.000
_cell.length_c   1.000
_cell.angle_alpha   90.00
_cell.angle_beta   90.00
_cell.angle_gamma   90.00
#
_symmetry.space_group_name_H-M   'P 1'
#
loop_
_entity.id
_entity.type
_entity.pdbx_description
1 polymer ?
#
loop_
_entity_poly.entity_id
_entity_poly.type
_entity_poly.pdbx_seq_one_letter_code
_entity_poly.pdbx_strand_id
1 'polypeptide(L)'
;MRKFYFLLAAFIALGFSAQEAGKAGELLKNEASKTETSAKNEAFGRNNSQDKSSVFRNDNGFRNSTEKSRPNYNWNQNYAYGYAEVFLRIPEQGYFSIEIGDQKISNASGKFRFFDLMPGNNVISIYERNFLVYRTRINIKNNTRLVLDYFTHQGLYLLGTYNLRNNYGNVWNDTWNSPYGNGNGNSWDPYDDYQNDYGYGDTYGNVMSEREFSSFLQMLKKQSFDDRRLDFLKSQLNRTDFNTRQIKSIMKEFSFDKNRLEFAKMAYRNCVDKRNYFELYDAFDFESYARELNKFVQNQR
;
A
#
# COMPACT_ATOMS: atom_id res chain seq x y z
N MET A 1 46.48 35.98 22.00
CA MET A 1 46.46 34.64 21.38
C MET A 1 45.24 33.87 21.89
N ARG A 2 44.17 33.77 21.10
CA ARG A 2 42.95 33.00 21.46
C ARG A 2 43.04 31.62 20.78
N LYS A 3 43.04 30.53 21.56
CA LYS A 3 43.04 29.15 21.07
C LYS A 3 41.61 28.68 20.85
N PHE A 4 41.35 28.13 19.67
CA PHE A 4 40.09 27.51 19.26
C PHE A 4 39.88 26.18 20.01
N TYR A 5 38.74 26.04 20.69
CA TYR A 5 38.19 24.75 21.14
C TYR A 5 36.80 24.57 20.52
N PHE A 6 36.71 23.92 19.35
CA PHE A 6 35.42 23.63 18.69
C PHE A 6 35.44 22.32 17.90
N LEU A 7 35.97 21.22 18.48
CA LEU A 7 35.99 19.92 17.80
C LEU A 7 35.44 18.73 18.63
N LEU A 8 34.89 18.96 19.82
CA LEU A 8 34.38 17.85 20.65
C LEU A 8 32.85 17.67 20.58
N ALA A 9 32.08 18.70 20.21
CA ALA A 9 30.61 18.64 20.26
C ALA A 9 29.96 17.84 19.11
N ALA A 10 30.61 17.75 17.94
CA ALA A 10 30.06 17.02 16.78
C ALA A 10 30.13 15.49 16.95
N PHE A 11 31.14 14.96 17.66
CA PHE A 11 31.25 13.53 17.95
C PHE A 11 30.26 13.07 19.03
N ILE A 12 29.92 13.95 19.97
CA ILE A 12 28.99 13.62 21.06
C ILE A 12 27.55 13.49 20.52
N ALA A 13 27.12 14.37 19.61
CA ALA A 13 25.76 14.32 19.04
C ALA A 13 25.51 13.07 18.18
N LEU A 14 26.50 12.59 17.43
CA LEU A 14 26.39 11.36 16.63
C LEU A 14 26.34 10.10 17.49
N GLY A 15 26.98 10.09 18.67
CA GLY A 15 26.95 8.97 19.60
C GLY A 15 25.58 8.73 20.24
N PHE A 16 24.79 9.79 20.47
CA PHE A 16 23.48 9.68 21.13
C PHE A 16 22.42 9.01 20.24
N SER A 17 22.30 9.37 18.95
CA SER A 17 21.27 8.81 18.06
C SER A 17 21.48 7.32 17.75
N ALA A 18 22.73 6.97 17.59
CA ALA A 18 23.23 5.62 17.48
C ALA A 18 22.89 4.73 18.70
N GLN A 19 23.09 5.28 19.90
CA GLN A 19 22.79 4.62 21.16
C GLN A 19 21.27 4.47 21.40
N GLU A 20 20.44 5.33 20.80
CA GLU A 20 18.98 5.18 20.77
C GLU A 20 18.52 4.12 19.77
N ALA A 21 19.08 4.07 18.57
CA ALA A 21 18.80 3.01 17.60
C ALA A 21 19.19 1.63 18.12
N GLY A 22 20.34 1.51 18.79
CA GLY A 22 20.75 0.27 19.48
C GLY A 22 19.90 -0.10 20.71
N LYS A 23 19.12 0.84 21.26
CA LYS A 23 18.12 0.57 22.31
C LYS A 23 16.75 0.17 21.73
N ALA A 24 16.44 0.61 20.51
CA ALA A 24 15.12 0.48 19.91
C ALA A 24 15.03 -0.57 18.79
N GLY A 25 16.13 -0.94 18.14
CA GLY A 25 16.16 -1.82 16.97
C GLY A 25 17.13 -3.01 17.08
N GLU A 26 16.87 -4.04 16.29
CA GLU A 26 17.68 -5.24 16.18
C GLU A 26 18.90 -4.99 15.28
N LEU A 27 20.11 -5.22 15.80
CA LEU A 27 21.34 -5.17 14.99
C LEU A 27 21.37 -6.36 14.02
N LEU A 28 21.31 -6.08 12.73
CA LEU A 28 21.55 -7.07 11.69
C LEU A 28 23.06 -7.27 11.54
N LYS A 29 23.51 -8.50 11.30
CA LYS A 29 24.96 -8.80 11.28
C LYS A 29 25.55 -8.47 9.91
N ASN A 30 26.73 -7.84 9.88
CA ASN A 30 27.48 -7.70 8.63
C ASN A 30 28.05 -9.04 8.16
N GLU A 31 27.73 -9.42 6.93
CA GLU A 31 28.17 -10.62 6.23
C GLU A 31 29.23 -10.31 5.14
N ALA A 32 29.57 -9.03 4.90
CA ALA A 32 30.59 -8.65 3.93
C ALA A 32 31.99 -9.08 4.38
N SER A 33 32.77 -9.69 3.48
CA SER A 33 34.15 -10.07 3.77
C SER A 33 35.14 -8.91 3.60
N LYS A 34 36.25 -8.92 4.34
CA LYS A 34 37.30 -7.88 4.26
C LYS A 34 37.89 -7.69 2.84
N THR A 35 37.90 -8.76 2.06
CA THR A 35 38.37 -8.74 0.67
C THR A 35 37.37 -8.02 -0.23
N GLU A 36 36.07 -8.29 -0.07
CA GLU A 36 35.01 -7.61 -0.82
C GLU A 36 34.91 -6.12 -0.47
N THR A 37 35.14 -5.75 0.80
CA THR A 37 35.08 -4.33 1.21
C THR A 37 36.25 -3.50 0.68
N SER A 38 37.32 -4.16 0.23
CA SER A 38 38.49 -3.50 -0.37
C SER A 38 38.39 -3.38 -1.90
N ALA A 39 37.45 -4.09 -2.53
CA ALA A 39 37.24 -4.06 -3.97
C ALA A 39 36.21 -2.99 -4.36
N LYS A 40 36.57 -2.11 -5.30
CA LYS A 40 35.66 -1.10 -5.83
C LYS A 40 34.62 -1.78 -6.75
N ASN A 41 33.35 -1.58 -6.45
CA ASN A 41 32.27 -2.11 -7.29
C ASN A 41 32.03 -1.18 -8.49
N GLU A 42 32.47 -1.61 -9.68
CA GLU A 42 32.27 -0.86 -10.94
C GLU A 42 31.14 -1.43 -11.81
N ALA A 43 30.33 -2.37 -11.29
CA ALA A 43 29.47 -3.22 -12.12
C ALA A 43 28.09 -2.64 -12.51
N PHE A 44 27.72 -1.43 -12.09
CA PHE A 44 26.48 -0.78 -12.53
C PHE A 44 26.83 0.48 -13.35
N GLY A 45 26.98 0.29 -14.66
CA GLY A 45 27.27 1.39 -15.59
C GLY A 45 28.02 1.04 -16.89
N ARG A 46 28.43 -0.23 -17.11
CA ARG A 46 28.97 -0.63 -18.42
C ARG A 46 27.83 -0.93 -19.39
N ASN A 47 27.30 0.12 -20.01
CA ASN A 47 26.66 -0.01 -21.31
C ASN A 47 27.71 -0.56 -22.29
N ASN A 48 27.64 -1.85 -22.60
CA ASN A 48 28.41 -2.42 -23.69
C ASN A 48 27.71 -2.00 -24.98
N SER A 49 28.13 -0.86 -25.53
CA SER A 49 27.80 -0.44 -26.89
C SER A 49 28.54 -1.36 -27.87
N GLN A 50 27.99 -2.55 -28.11
CA GLN A 50 28.19 -3.27 -29.35
C GLN A 50 26.86 -3.34 -30.07
N ASP A 51 26.60 -2.27 -30.83
CA ASP A 51 25.69 -2.30 -31.96
C ASP A 51 26.08 -3.45 -32.89
N LYS A 52 25.30 -4.52 -32.85
CA LYS A 52 25.07 -5.36 -34.02
C LYS A 52 23.58 -5.42 -34.29
N SER A 53 23.15 -4.46 -35.12
CA SER A 53 21.91 -4.49 -35.86
C SER A 53 21.78 -5.79 -36.64
N SER A 54 20.69 -6.54 -36.43
CA SER A 54 20.38 -7.72 -37.23
C SER A 54 18.87 -7.99 -37.26
N VAL A 55 18.23 -7.37 -38.27
CA VAL A 55 16.90 -7.58 -38.92
C VAL A 55 17.18 -8.48 -40.15
N PHE A 56 16.30 -9.23 -40.82
CA PHE A 56 15.51 -10.45 -40.54
C PHE A 56 15.97 -11.56 -41.57
N ARG A 57 15.88 -12.90 -41.35
CA ARG A 57 15.35 -13.97 -42.26
C ARG A 57 15.13 -15.33 -41.58
N ASN A 58 13.96 -15.58 -41.00
CA ASN A 58 13.44 -16.95 -40.75
C ASN A 58 14.07 -18.01 -41.68
N ASP A 59 14.82 -18.96 -41.11
CA ASP A 59 15.43 -20.04 -41.87
C ASP A 59 14.70 -21.37 -41.63
N ASN A 60 13.53 -21.47 -42.25
CA ASN A 60 13.02 -22.77 -42.71
C ASN A 60 13.99 -23.29 -43.76
N GLY A 61 14.98 -24.08 -43.36
CA GLY A 61 15.83 -24.81 -44.30
C GLY A 61 16.58 -23.91 -45.30
N PHE A 62 17.72 -23.40 -44.83
CA PHE A 62 18.87 -22.82 -45.52
C PHE A 62 18.75 -21.44 -46.24
N ARG A 63 18.70 -20.30 -45.53
CA ARG A 63 19.82 -19.40 -45.13
C ARG A 63 19.31 -18.02 -44.62
N ASN A 64 19.77 -17.66 -43.41
CA ASN A 64 20.02 -16.29 -42.86
C ASN A 64 19.00 -15.58 -41.91
N SER A 65 18.60 -16.14 -40.75
CA SER A 65 17.78 -15.41 -39.74
C SER A 65 18.60 -14.53 -38.82
N THR A 66 18.91 -13.34 -39.28
CA THR A 66 18.72 -12.19 -38.39
C THR A 66 17.23 -12.20 -38.00
N GLU A 67 16.81 -12.01 -36.77
CA GLU A 67 15.40 -11.73 -36.45
C GLU A 67 15.56 -10.80 -35.27
N LYS A 68 15.32 -9.51 -35.49
CA LYS A 68 15.31 -8.55 -34.38
C LYS A 68 14.16 -9.00 -33.52
N SER A 69 14.48 -9.73 -32.44
CA SER A 69 13.56 -10.07 -31.38
C SER A 69 12.89 -8.77 -30.97
N ARG A 70 11.61 -8.61 -31.34
CA ARG A 70 10.84 -7.45 -30.94
C ARG A 70 10.70 -7.58 -29.42
N PRO A 71 11.06 -6.55 -28.64
CA PRO A 71 10.86 -6.58 -27.20
C PRO A 71 9.40 -6.92 -26.91
N ASN A 72 9.18 -7.98 -26.13
CA ASN A 72 7.86 -8.36 -25.66
C ASN A 72 7.49 -7.41 -24.53
N TYR A 73 6.79 -6.33 -24.87
CA TYR A 73 6.31 -5.37 -23.89
C TYR A 73 5.15 -5.99 -23.10
N ASN A 74 5.37 -6.26 -21.82
CA ASN A 74 4.31 -6.64 -20.91
C ASN A 74 4.10 -5.53 -19.88
N TRP A 75 3.07 -4.71 -20.11
CA TRP A 75 2.69 -3.61 -19.23
C TRP A 75 1.83 -4.05 -18.03
N ASN A 76 1.24 -5.25 -18.12
CA ASN A 76 0.38 -5.82 -17.08
C ASN A 76 1.19 -6.80 -16.24
N GLN A 77 1.90 -6.27 -15.25
CA GLN A 77 2.71 -7.07 -14.36
C GLN A 77 1.83 -7.56 -13.19
N ASN A 78 1.86 -8.85 -12.92
CA ASN A 78 1.04 -9.42 -11.85
C ASN A 78 1.71 -9.21 -10.49
N TYR A 79 1.25 -8.21 -9.74
CA TYR A 79 1.74 -7.88 -8.41
C TYR A 79 1.09 -8.72 -7.28
N ALA A 80 0.31 -9.76 -7.61
CA ALA A 80 -0.39 -10.61 -6.62
C ALA A 80 0.55 -11.42 -5.72
N TYR A 81 1.83 -11.54 -6.07
CA TYR A 81 2.85 -12.27 -5.28
C TYR A 81 3.29 -11.54 -4.01
N GLY A 82 2.81 -10.31 -3.83
CA GLY A 82 3.00 -9.55 -2.61
C GLY A 82 3.88 -8.32 -2.78
N TYR A 83 3.53 -7.28 -2.03
CA TYR A 83 4.16 -5.96 -2.09
C TYR A 83 4.89 -5.70 -0.78
N ALA A 84 6.17 -5.37 -0.83
CA ALA A 84 6.91 -5.01 0.37
C ALA A 84 7.84 -3.84 0.12
N GLU A 85 8.15 -3.15 1.20
CA GLU A 85 8.93 -1.92 1.16
C GLU A 85 10.07 -1.96 2.16
N VAL A 86 11.19 -1.35 1.79
CA VAL A 86 12.33 -1.16 2.69
C VAL A 86 12.71 0.32 2.70
N PHE A 87 12.59 0.94 3.87
CA PHE A 87 13.06 2.31 4.10
C PHE A 87 14.35 2.24 4.90
N LEU A 88 15.43 2.75 4.32
CA LEU A 88 16.72 2.83 4.97
C LEU A 88 17.13 4.30 5.12
N ARG A 89 17.57 4.65 6.33
CA ARG A 89 18.14 5.96 6.61
C ARG A 89 19.60 5.84 7.07
N ILE A 90 20.42 6.75 6.57
CA ILE A 90 21.82 6.97 6.96
C ILE A 90 21.88 8.41 7.47
N PRO A 91 22.00 8.64 8.78
CA PRO A 91 22.04 10.00 9.34
C PRO A 91 23.32 10.78 8.97
N GLU A 92 24.37 10.08 8.57
CA GLU A 92 25.66 10.64 8.20
C GLU A 92 25.62 11.26 6.79
N GLN A 93 26.19 12.46 6.62
CA GLN A 93 26.29 13.09 5.30
C GLN A 93 27.33 12.35 4.45
N GLY A 94 26.93 11.88 3.26
CA GLY A 94 27.81 11.18 2.34
C GLY A 94 27.06 10.59 1.16
N TYR A 95 27.78 10.25 0.09
CA TYR A 95 27.21 9.59 -1.08
C TYR A 95 27.23 8.07 -0.89
N PHE A 96 26.04 7.50 -0.73
CA PHE A 96 25.86 6.06 -0.54
C PHE A 96 25.01 5.48 -1.67
N SER A 97 25.28 4.22 -1.98
CA SER A 97 24.44 3.40 -2.84
C SER A 97 23.92 2.22 -2.04
N ILE A 98 22.61 1.99 -2.08
CA ILE A 98 21.97 0.84 -1.45
C ILE A 98 21.42 -0.05 -2.54
N GLU A 99 21.65 -1.35 -2.43
CA GLU A 99 21.21 -2.37 -3.38
C GLU A 99 20.39 -3.44 -2.63
N ILE A 100 19.17 -3.70 -3.11
CA ILE A 100 18.25 -4.72 -2.57
C ILE A 100 17.54 -5.37 -3.75
N GLY A 101 17.64 -6.70 -3.86
CA GLY A 101 17.05 -7.42 -4.99
C GLY A 101 17.65 -6.95 -6.32
N ASP A 102 16.80 -6.52 -7.25
CA ASP A 102 17.16 -5.94 -8.55
C ASP A 102 17.27 -4.40 -8.54
N GLN A 103 17.02 -3.76 -7.40
CA GLN A 103 17.00 -2.32 -7.26
C GLN A 103 18.28 -1.79 -6.63
N LYS A 104 18.79 -0.68 -7.18
CA LYS A 104 19.91 0.08 -6.63
C LYS A 104 19.65 1.57 -6.66
N ILE A 105 19.71 2.21 -5.50
CA ILE A 105 19.47 3.66 -5.34
C ILE A 105 20.74 4.30 -4.77
N SER A 106 21.18 5.39 -5.39
CA SER A 106 22.34 6.16 -4.94
C SER A 106 21.98 7.61 -4.72
N ASN A 107 22.27 8.15 -3.54
CA ASN A 107 22.08 9.58 -3.27
C ASN A 107 22.92 10.03 -2.06
N ALA A 108 22.98 11.35 -1.86
CA ALA A 108 23.65 11.97 -0.72
C ALA A 108 22.70 12.43 0.40
N SER A 109 21.40 12.16 0.26
CA SER A 109 20.37 12.62 1.21
C SER A 109 20.26 11.76 2.47
N GLY A 110 20.87 10.57 2.45
CA GLY A 110 20.79 9.63 3.55
C GLY A 110 19.41 8.99 3.74
N LYS A 111 18.51 9.09 2.76
CA LYS A 111 17.19 8.44 2.79
C LYS A 111 16.98 7.62 1.51
N PHE A 112 16.65 6.35 1.69
CA PHE A 112 16.47 5.39 0.61
C PHE A 112 15.13 4.68 0.82
N ARG A 113 14.35 4.55 -0.26
CA ARG A 113 13.04 3.92 -0.23
C ARG A 113 12.97 2.96 -1.41
N PHE A 114 12.81 1.70 -1.10
CA PHE A 114 12.62 0.62 -2.05
C PHE A 114 11.17 0.16 -1.97
N PHE A 115 10.54 0.07 -3.13
CA PHE A 115 9.15 -0.33 -3.31
C PHE A 115 9.13 -1.61 -4.15
N ASP A 116 8.00 -2.30 -4.21
CA ASP A 116 7.82 -3.48 -5.08
C ASP A 116 8.86 -4.60 -4.85
N LEU A 117 9.35 -4.75 -3.61
CA LEU A 117 10.30 -5.80 -3.28
C LEU A 117 9.57 -7.15 -3.15
N MET A 118 10.13 -8.18 -3.78
CA MET A 118 9.60 -9.54 -3.68
C MET A 118 9.69 -10.04 -2.22
N PRO A 119 8.60 -10.57 -1.63
CA PRO A 119 8.66 -11.21 -0.33
C PRO A 119 9.63 -12.40 -0.32
N GLY A 120 10.25 -12.63 0.82
CA GLY A 120 11.23 -13.69 1.03
C GLY A 120 12.60 -13.16 1.41
N ASN A 121 13.61 -14.00 1.20
CA ASN A 121 14.98 -13.69 1.58
C ASN A 121 15.64 -12.78 0.55
N ASN A 122 15.88 -11.54 0.95
CA ASN A 122 16.58 -10.55 0.16
C ASN A 122 17.95 -10.27 0.76
N VAL A 123 18.87 -9.78 -0.07
CA VAL A 123 20.18 -9.31 0.37
C VAL A 123 20.19 -7.80 0.25
N ILE A 124 20.54 -7.10 1.32
CA ILE A 124 20.82 -5.68 1.30
C ILE A 124 22.34 -5.48 1.27
N SER A 125 22.81 -4.69 0.31
CA SER A 125 24.22 -4.28 0.21
C SER A 125 24.31 -2.76 0.27
N ILE A 126 25.19 -2.25 1.12
CA ILE A 126 25.44 -0.82 1.33
C ILE A 126 26.83 -0.52 0.77
N TYR A 127 26.91 0.48 -0.09
CA TYR A 127 28.15 0.96 -0.67
C TYR A 127 28.40 2.40 -0.26
N GLU A 128 29.63 2.69 0.16
CA GLU A 128 30.14 4.05 0.34
C GLU A 128 31.15 4.32 -0.76
N ARG A 129 30.96 5.37 -1.56
CA ARG A 129 31.86 5.70 -2.71
C ARG A 129 32.16 4.50 -3.61
N ASN A 130 31.15 3.64 -3.84
CA ASN A 130 31.22 2.39 -4.60
C ASN A 130 32.02 1.23 -3.97
N PHE A 131 32.51 1.36 -2.75
CA PHE A 131 33.06 0.23 -2.00
C PHE A 131 31.96 -0.43 -1.18
N LEU A 132 31.87 -1.76 -1.21
CA LEU A 132 30.94 -2.48 -0.34
C LEU A 132 31.37 -2.25 1.11
N VAL A 133 30.50 -1.70 1.94
CA VAL A 133 30.80 -1.48 3.37
C VAL A 133 29.96 -2.37 4.28
N TYR A 134 28.80 -2.80 3.79
CA TYR A 134 27.90 -3.65 4.54
C TYR A 134 27.11 -4.59 3.63
N ARG A 135 26.88 -5.82 4.10
CA ARG A 135 25.95 -6.75 3.46
C ARG A 135 25.24 -7.56 4.53
N THR A 136 23.94 -7.77 4.40
CA THR A 136 23.23 -8.74 5.24
C THR A 136 22.04 -9.32 4.50
N ARG A 137 21.58 -10.49 4.92
CA ARG A 137 20.29 -11.03 4.51
C ARG A 137 19.19 -10.43 5.37
N ILE A 138 18.05 -10.15 4.75
CA ILE A 138 16.82 -9.71 5.41
C ILE A 138 15.66 -10.58 4.92
N ASN A 139 14.79 -11.00 5.84
CA ASN A 139 13.55 -11.68 5.49
C ASN A 139 12.44 -10.64 5.36
N ILE A 140 11.98 -10.42 4.14
CA ILE A 140 10.92 -9.46 3.85
C ILE A 140 9.61 -10.24 3.82
N LYS A 141 8.68 -9.88 4.71
CA LYS A 141 7.34 -10.46 4.71
C LYS A 141 6.46 -9.78 3.66
N ASN A 142 5.47 -10.51 3.16
CA ASN A 142 4.49 -9.92 2.26
C ASN A 142 3.72 -8.80 2.98
N ASN A 143 3.45 -7.71 2.26
CA ASN A 143 2.63 -6.59 2.70
C ASN A 143 3.17 -5.89 3.94
N THR A 144 4.49 -5.77 4.04
CA THR A 144 5.16 -5.06 5.14
C THR A 144 6.15 -4.02 4.67
N ARG A 145 6.40 -3.05 5.55
CA ARG A 145 7.47 -2.07 5.46
C ARG A 145 8.49 -2.35 6.55
N LEU A 146 9.74 -2.59 6.16
CA LEU A 146 10.87 -2.62 7.07
C LEU A 146 11.47 -1.21 7.15
N VAL A 147 11.75 -0.75 8.38
CA VAL A 147 12.41 0.53 8.63
C VAL A 147 13.76 0.27 9.26
N LEU A 148 14.83 0.74 8.62
CA LEU A 148 16.20 0.52 9.05
C LEU A 148 16.99 1.82 9.17
N ASP A 149 17.89 1.84 10.14
CA ASP A 149 18.94 2.85 10.26
C ASP A 149 20.31 2.20 10.09
N TYR A 150 21.17 2.80 9.27
CA TYR A 150 22.57 2.42 9.15
C TYR A 150 23.47 3.53 9.68
N PHE A 151 24.44 3.12 10.51
CA PHE A 151 25.51 3.97 11.02
C PHE A 151 26.85 3.34 10.62
N THR A 152 27.74 4.11 10.01
CA THR A 152 28.98 3.62 9.39
C THR A 152 29.84 2.82 10.37
N HIS A 153 29.81 3.20 11.65
CA HIS A 153 30.65 2.60 12.69
C HIS A 153 29.92 1.59 13.59
N GLN A 154 28.61 1.42 13.43
CA GLN A 154 27.80 0.62 14.36
C GLN A 154 26.97 -0.46 13.67
N GLY A 155 26.73 -0.29 12.38
CA GLY A 155 26.06 -1.27 11.55
C GLY A 155 24.61 -0.88 11.22
N LEU A 156 23.87 -1.89 10.77
CA LEU A 156 22.52 -1.76 10.27
C LEU A 156 21.53 -2.27 11.31
N TYR A 157 20.58 -1.44 11.70
CA TYR A 157 19.57 -1.74 12.70
C TYR A 157 18.19 -1.81 12.06
N LEU A 158 17.46 -2.91 12.30
CA LEU A 158 16.04 -3.01 12.00
C LEU A 158 15.26 -2.37 13.14
N LEU A 159 14.65 -1.21 12.89
CA LEU A 159 13.88 -0.47 13.89
C LEU A 159 12.45 -1.01 14.05
N GLY A 160 11.89 -1.55 12.97
CA GLY A 160 10.52 -2.07 13.00
C GLY A 160 10.07 -2.64 11.68
N THR A 161 9.07 -3.52 11.77
CA THR A 161 8.32 -4.06 10.62
C THR A 161 6.86 -3.69 10.80
N TYR A 162 6.30 -3.00 9.81
CA TYR A 162 4.93 -2.49 9.85
C TYR A 162 4.10 -3.13 8.75
N ASN A 163 2.89 -3.59 9.07
CA ASN A 163 1.96 -4.03 8.03
C ASN A 163 1.49 -2.83 7.21
N LEU A 164 1.46 -3.00 5.89
CA LEU A 164 0.91 -2.02 4.98
C LEU A 164 -0.62 -2.21 4.92
N ARG A 165 -1.37 -1.11 5.07
CA ARG A 165 -2.84 -1.17 5.17
C ARG A 165 -3.51 -1.65 3.88
N ASN A 166 -2.91 -1.40 2.72
CA ASN A 166 -3.55 -1.58 1.42
C ASN A 166 -2.70 -2.46 0.49
N ASN A 167 -3.37 -3.19 -0.41
CA ASN A 167 -2.72 -3.92 -1.49
C ASN A 167 -2.36 -2.97 -2.64
N TYR A 168 -1.17 -2.37 -2.56
CA TYR A 168 -0.69 -1.37 -3.52
C TYR A 168 -0.43 -1.90 -4.94
N GLY A 169 -0.23 -3.22 -5.09
CA GLY A 169 0.22 -3.80 -6.36
C GLY A 169 -0.73 -3.56 -7.54
N ASN A 170 -2.03 -3.80 -7.33
CA ASN A 170 -3.03 -3.62 -8.38
C ASN A 170 -3.27 -2.13 -8.69
N VAL A 171 -3.24 -1.28 -7.66
CA VAL A 171 -3.44 0.17 -7.79
C VAL A 171 -2.34 0.79 -8.66
N TRP A 172 -1.08 0.40 -8.45
CA TRP A 172 0.02 0.89 -9.28
C TRP A 172 -0.07 0.39 -10.72
N ASN A 173 -0.38 -0.89 -10.92
CA ASN A 173 -0.57 -1.44 -12.26
C ASN A 173 -1.62 -0.62 -13.05
N ASP A 174 -2.76 -0.35 -12.44
CA ASP A 174 -3.84 0.40 -13.09
C ASP A 174 -3.46 1.86 -13.33
N THR A 175 -2.79 2.49 -12.36
CA THR A 175 -2.28 3.88 -12.48
C THR A 175 -1.31 4.03 -13.65
N TRP A 176 -0.35 3.11 -13.81
CA TRP A 176 0.63 3.14 -14.88
C TRP A 176 0.06 2.77 -16.25
N ASN A 177 -0.98 1.93 -16.28
CA ASN A 177 -1.60 1.46 -17.53
C ASN A 177 -2.74 2.34 -18.04
N SER A 178 -3.33 3.16 -17.18
CA SER A 178 -4.40 4.11 -17.53
C SER A 178 -4.05 5.02 -18.73
N PRO A 179 -2.84 5.62 -18.83
CA PRO A 179 -2.46 6.47 -19.97
C PRO A 179 -2.36 5.74 -21.31
N TYR A 180 -2.22 4.40 -21.31
CA TYR A 180 -2.10 3.60 -22.54
C TYR A 180 -3.45 3.12 -23.08
N GLY A 181 -4.57 3.57 -22.50
CA GLY A 181 -5.91 3.18 -22.93
C GLY A 181 -6.22 1.69 -22.74
N ASN A 182 -5.37 0.98 -21.99
CA ASN A 182 -5.53 -0.44 -21.66
C ASN A 182 -6.28 -0.64 -20.33
N GLY A 183 -6.79 0.45 -19.75
CA GLY A 183 -7.71 0.43 -18.63
C GLY A 183 -9.13 0.19 -19.13
N ASN A 184 -9.71 -0.92 -18.72
CA ASN A 184 -11.08 -1.30 -18.98
C ASN A 184 -12.06 -0.17 -18.56
N GLY A 185 -12.46 0.70 -19.50
CA GLY A 185 -13.67 1.54 -19.50
C GLY A 185 -13.95 2.54 -18.36
N ASN A 186 -13.21 2.51 -17.24
CA ASN A 186 -13.43 3.41 -16.10
C ASN A 186 -12.27 4.41 -16.02
N SER A 187 -12.54 5.61 -16.55
CA SER A 187 -11.74 6.82 -16.37
C SER A 187 -11.44 7.01 -14.88
N TRP A 188 -10.16 6.89 -14.49
CA TRP A 188 -9.73 7.06 -13.11
C TRP A 188 -9.28 8.52 -12.86
N ASP A 189 -9.85 9.16 -11.85
CA ASP A 189 -9.49 10.51 -11.37
C ASP A 189 -8.41 10.36 -10.27
N PRO A 190 -7.22 10.99 -10.42
CA PRO A 190 -6.13 10.89 -9.45
C PRO A 190 -6.40 11.54 -8.09
N TYR A 191 -7.58 12.12 -7.85
CA TYR A 191 -8.01 12.64 -6.55
C TYR A 191 -8.86 11.66 -5.70
N ASP A 192 -9.09 10.42 -6.15
CA ASP A 192 -10.00 9.49 -5.46
C ASP A 192 -9.33 8.53 -4.43
N ASP A 193 -8.01 8.62 -4.22
CA ASP A 193 -7.26 7.71 -3.32
C ASP A 193 -7.25 8.13 -1.83
N TYR A 194 -8.42 8.49 -1.29
CA TYR A 194 -8.57 8.57 0.17
C TYR A 194 -9.58 7.59 0.76
N GLN A 195 -9.92 6.54 0.00
CA GLN A 195 -10.72 5.46 0.54
C GLN A 195 -10.60 4.16 -0.22
N ASN A 196 -9.95 3.17 0.41
CA ASN A 196 -10.31 1.77 0.19
C ASN A 196 -9.88 0.95 1.42
N ASP A 197 -10.76 0.96 2.43
CA ASP A 197 -10.80 -0.03 3.52
C ASP A 197 -12.00 -0.94 3.21
N TYR A 198 -11.70 -2.12 2.66
CA TYR A 198 -12.55 -3.30 2.48
C TYR A 198 -14.00 -3.17 1.94
N GLY A 199 -14.10 -3.43 0.63
CA GLY A 199 -15.08 -4.37 0.10
C GLY A 199 -16.25 -3.75 -0.63
N TYR A 200 -16.65 -4.42 -1.71
CA TYR A 200 -17.92 -4.30 -2.43
C TYR A 200 -18.45 -2.87 -2.67
N GLY A 201 -18.12 -2.31 -3.84
CA GLY A 201 -19.13 -1.67 -4.68
C GLY A 201 -18.94 -0.19 -5.04
N ASP A 202 -17.92 0.16 -5.82
CA ASP A 202 -17.84 1.48 -6.47
C ASP A 202 -18.43 1.45 -7.89
N THR A 203 -19.72 1.11 -7.98
CA THR A 203 -20.53 1.36 -9.18
C THR A 203 -21.62 2.40 -8.91
N TYR A 204 -21.65 2.99 -7.71
CA TYR A 204 -22.72 3.85 -7.27
C TYR A 204 -22.17 5.12 -6.65
N GLY A 205 -21.87 6.13 -7.49
CA GLY A 205 -21.20 7.38 -7.12
C GLY A 205 -21.91 8.28 -6.10
N ASN A 206 -23.01 7.82 -5.49
CA ASN A 206 -23.73 8.51 -4.41
C ASN A 206 -23.66 7.76 -3.06
N VAL A 207 -22.93 6.65 -2.96
CA VAL A 207 -22.84 5.86 -1.73
C VAL A 207 -21.81 6.46 -0.79
N MET A 208 -22.13 6.57 0.50
CA MET A 208 -21.14 6.96 1.48
C MET A 208 -19.98 5.98 1.46
N SER A 209 -18.80 6.54 1.39
CA SER A 209 -17.56 5.80 1.49
C SER A 209 -17.32 5.38 2.97
N GLU A 210 -16.52 4.33 3.27
CA GLU A 210 -16.43 3.75 4.64
C GLU A 210 -16.02 4.73 5.78
N ARG A 211 -15.06 5.63 5.56
CA ARG A 211 -14.65 6.74 6.44
C ARG A 211 -15.78 7.76 6.66
N GLU A 212 -16.48 8.15 5.60
CA GLU A 212 -17.63 9.05 5.70
C GLU A 212 -18.74 8.38 6.48
N PHE A 213 -19.02 7.11 6.18
CA PHE A 213 -19.99 6.28 6.88
C PHE A 213 -19.64 6.12 8.36
N SER A 214 -18.38 5.87 8.71
CA SER A 214 -17.93 5.77 10.11
C SER A 214 -18.17 7.07 10.87
N SER A 215 -17.87 8.22 10.24
CA SER A 215 -18.12 9.54 10.82
C SER A 215 -19.62 9.81 10.98
N PHE A 216 -20.40 9.47 9.96
CA PHE A 216 -21.85 9.55 9.96
C PHE A 216 -22.48 8.69 11.06
N LEU A 217 -22.03 7.43 11.20
CA LEU A 217 -22.51 6.50 12.20
C LEU A 217 -22.22 7.01 13.62
N GLN A 218 -21.08 7.66 13.85
CA GLN A 218 -20.79 8.32 15.12
C GLN A 218 -21.75 9.49 15.39
N MET A 219 -22.14 10.26 14.36
CA MET A 219 -23.14 11.32 14.51
C MET A 219 -24.54 10.75 14.80
N LEU A 220 -24.89 9.61 14.20
CA LEU A 220 -26.13 8.90 14.47
C LEU A 220 -26.17 8.37 15.91
N LYS A 221 -25.06 7.78 16.39
CA LYS A 221 -24.91 7.27 17.76
C LYS A 221 -25.13 8.35 18.82
N LYS A 222 -24.76 9.59 18.53
CA LYS A 222 -24.96 10.75 19.42
C LYS A 222 -26.43 11.18 19.56
N GLN A 223 -27.32 10.73 18.68
CA GLN A 223 -28.74 11.03 18.81
C GLN A 223 -29.32 10.29 20.02
N SER A 224 -30.14 10.98 20.82
CA SER A 224 -30.58 10.47 22.13
C SER A 224 -31.65 9.39 22.07
N PHE A 225 -32.52 9.42 21.04
CA PHE A 225 -33.67 8.51 20.90
C PHE A 225 -33.82 8.06 19.45
N ASP A 226 -34.45 6.90 19.26
CA ASP A 226 -34.67 6.29 17.94
C ASP A 226 -35.47 7.21 16.99
N ASP A 227 -36.45 7.97 17.48
CA ASP A 227 -37.21 8.93 16.64
C ASP A 227 -36.28 10.01 16.06
N ARG A 228 -35.34 10.53 16.85
CA ARG A 228 -34.34 11.50 16.38
C ARG A 228 -33.37 10.88 15.38
N ARG A 229 -33.03 9.58 15.57
CA ARG A 229 -32.23 8.83 14.59
C ARG A 229 -32.97 8.70 13.27
N LEU A 230 -34.27 8.36 13.29
CA LEU A 230 -35.09 8.29 12.09
C LEU A 230 -35.17 9.63 11.36
N ASP A 231 -35.41 10.73 12.06
CA ASP A 231 -35.48 12.07 11.44
C ASP A 231 -34.14 12.48 10.82
N PHE A 232 -33.03 12.21 11.51
CA PHE A 232 -31.69 12.43 10.98
C PHE A 232 -31.45 11.58 9.71
N LEU A 233 -31.82 10.31 9.73
CA LEU A 233 -31.68 9.40 8.59
C LEU A 233 -32.57 9.79 7.41
N LYS A 234 -33.81 10.26 7.65
CA LYS A 234 -34.70 10.81 6.60
C LYS A 234 -34.03 11.93 5.83
N SER A 235 -33.39 12.86 6.55
CA SER A 235 -32.68 13.97 5.92
C SER A 235 -31.51 13.51 5.05
N GLN A 236 -30.82 12.46 5.47
CA GLN A 236 -29.62 11.96 4.81
C GLN A 236 -29.93 11.11 3.58
N LEU A 237 -30.99 10.30 3.61
CA LEU A 237 -31.45 9.49 2.47
C LEU A 237 -31.80 10.32 1.22
N ASN A 238 -32.03 11.64 1.37
CA ASN A 238 -32.22 12.55 0.24
C ASN A 238 -30.92 12.95 -0.48
N ARG A 239 -29.77 12.69 0.13
CA ARG A 239 -28.46 13.22 -0.31
C ARG A 239 -27.45 12.12 -0.65
N THR A 240 -27.68 10.91 -0.17
CA THR A 240 -26.74 9.80 -0.31
C THR A 240 -27.49 8.48 -0.39
N ASP A 241 -26.84 7.53 -1.04
CA ASP A 241 -27.22 6.13 -1.05
C ASP A 241 -26.38 5.34 -0.04
N PHE A 242 -26.81 4.10 0.24
CA PHE A 242 -26.13 3.18 1.14
C PHE A 242 -26.03 1.79 0.50
N ASN A 243 -25.00 1.03 0.85
CA ASN A 243 -25.00 -0.41 0.61
C ASN A 243 -25.68 -1.18 1.74
N THR A 244 -26.01 -2.44 1.50
CA THR A 244 -26.75 -3.28 2.45
C THR A 244 -26.00 -3.44 3.78
N ARG A 245 -24.66 -3.54 3.77
CA ARG A 245 -23.84 -3.63 4.99
C ARG A 245 -23.92 -2.35 5.84
N GLN A 246 -23.95 -1.19 5.20
CA GLN A 246 -24.13 0.10 5.87
C GLN A 246 -25.53 0.25 6.46
N ILE A 247 -26.57 -0.12 5.71
CA ILE A 247 -27.96 -0.15 6.20
C ILE A 247 -28.07 -1.06 7.43
N LYS A 248 -27.46 -2.26 7.37
CA LYS A 248 -27.42 -3.20 8.49
C LYS A 248 -26.74 -2.62 9.73
N SER A 249 -25.63 -1.92 9.53
CA SER A 249 -24.91 -1.26 10.64
C SER A 249 -25.76 -0.17 11.28
N ILE A 250 -26.49 0.62 10.49
CA ILE A 250 -27.44 1.62 11.01
C ILE A 250 -28.58 0.95 11.78
N MET A 251 -29.15 -0.15 11.26
CA MET A 251 -30.23 -0.88 11.94
C MET A 251 -29.84 -1.31 13.36
N LYS A 252 -28.59 -1.74 13.56
CA LYS A 252 -28.09 -2.16 14.88
C LYS A 252 -28.00 -1.02 15.91
N GLU A 253 -28.08 0.23 15.47
CA GLU A 253 -28.09 1.40 16.37
C GLU A 253 -29.48 1.74 16.91
N PHE A 254 -30.53 1.08 16.41
CA PHE A 254 -31.89 1.22 16.95
C PHE A 254 -32.14 0.24 18.09
N SER A 255 -32.87 0.73 19.09
CA SER A 255 -33.21 -0.04 20.29
C SER A 255 -34.38 -0.99 20.08
N PHE A 256 -35.25 -0.69 19.11
CA PHE A 256 -36.47 -1.47 18.85
C PHE A 256 -36.60 -1.88 17.38
N ASP A 257 -36.98 -3.14 17.15
CA ASP A 257 -37.20 -3.70 15.81
C ASP A 257 -38.22 -2.92 14.96
N LYS A 258 -39.23 -2.29 15.61
CA LYS A 258 -40.18 -1.40 14.92
C LYS A 258 -39.44 -0.29 14.16
N ASN A 259 -38.45 0.33 14.80
CA ASN A 259 -37.68 1.43 14.22
C ASN A 259 -36.64 0.92 13.21
N ARG A 260 -36.04 -0.26 13.47
CA ARG A 260 -35.20 -0.96 12.48
C ARG A 260 -35.97 -1.23 11.19
N LEU A 261 -37.21 -1.68 11.30
CA LEU A 261 -38.07 -1.99 10.16
C LEU A 261 -38.49 -0.73 9.41
N GLU A 262 -38.88 0.32 10.13
CA GLU A 262 -39.22 1.61 9.53
C GLU A 262 -38.04 2.15 8.70
N PHE A 263 -36.85 2.19 9.29
CA PHE A 263 -35.65 2.60 8.59
C PHE A 263 -35.32 1.68 7.39
N ALA A 264 -35.37 0.36 7.57
CA ALA A 264 -35.07 -0.58 6.50
C ALA A 264 -36.04 -0.46 5.31
N LYS A 265 -37.31 -0.12 5.54
CA LYS A 265 -38.26 0.16 4.45
C LYS A 265 -37.90 1.46 3.71
N MET A 266 -37.58 2.52 4.46
CA MET A 266 -37.19 3.81 3.89
C MET A 266 -35.89 3.72 3.07
N ALA A 267 -34.88 3.01 3.58
CA ALA A 267 -33.57 2.89 2.96
C ALA A 267 -33.57 2.02 1.69
N TYR A 268 -34.64 1.23 1.43
CA TYR A 268 -34.67 0.28 0.32
C TYR A 268 -34.47 0.97 -1.05
N ARG A 269 -35.11 2.13 -1.26
CA ARG A 269 -34.97 2.87 -2.52
C ARG A 269 -33.52 3.30 -2.77
N ASN A 270 -32.87 3.77 -1.72
CA ASN A 270 -31.48 4.25 -1.67
C ASN A 270 -30.45 3.14 -1.44
N CYS A 271 -30.88 1.87 -1.47
CA CYS A 271 -29.95 0.74 -1.41
C CYS A 271 -29.41 0.45 -2.80
N VAL A 272 -28.09 0.41 -2.93
CA VAL A 272 -27.45 0.22 -4.23
C VAL A 272 -27.31 -1.25 -4.64
N ASP A 273 -27.14 -2.13 -3.66
CA ASP A 273 -26.96 -3.56 -3.86
C ASP A 273 -28.19 -4.35 -3.38
N LYS A 274 -29.39 -3.94 -3.83
CA LYS A 274 -30.70 -4.52 -3.46
C LYS A 274 -30.78 -6.05 -3.55
N ARG A 275 -29.92 -6.70 -4.34
CA ARG A 275 -29.83 -8.17 -4.41
C ARG A 275 -29.39 -8.80 -3.08
N ASN A 276 -28.62 -8.05 -2.27
CA ASN A 276 -28.09 -8.48 -0.99
C ASN A 276 -29.03 -8.15 0.18
N TYR A 277 -30.16 -7.47 -0.04
CA TYR A 277 -31.02 -6.93 1.03
C TYR A 277 -31.56 -7.97 2.03
N PHE A 278 -31.51 -9.26 1.67
CA PHE A 278 -31.81 -10.37 2.58
C PHE A 278 -30.85 -10.44 3.78
N GLU A 279 -29.66 -9.86 3.67
CA GLU A 279 -28.68 -9.78 4.77
C GLU A 279 -29.17 -8.94 5.96
N LEU A 280 -30.24 -8.16 5.82
CA LEU A 280 -30.81 -7.37 6.91
C LEU A 280 -31.68 -8.19 7.87
N TYR A 281 -32.05 -9.42 7.50
CA TYR A 281 -33.03 -10.22 8.26
C TYR A 281 -32.54 -10.62 9.65
N ASP A 282 -31.24 -10.86 9.81
CA ASP A 282 -30.60 -11.19 11.09
C ASP A 282 -30.29 -9.96 11.96
N ALA A 283 -30.62 -8.75 11.49
CA ALA A 283 -30.52 -7.51 12.27
C ALA A 283 -31.79 -7.21 13.08
N PHE A 284 -32.81 -8.07 12.97
CA PHE A 284 -34.01 -8.02 13.80
C PHE A 284 -33.91 -9.01 14.96
N ASP A 285 -34.44 -8.64 16.12
CA ASP A 285 -34.52 -9.51 17.29
C ASP A 285 -35.67 -10.53 17.14
N PHE A 286 -36.76 -10.14 16.46
CA PHE A 286 -37.92 -11.00 16.20
C PHE A 286 -38.12 -11.26 14.71
N GLU A 287 -38.24 -12.56 14.37
CA GLU A 287 -38.43 -13.04 13.00
C GLU A 287 -39.67 -12.45 12.29
N SER A 288 -40.68 -12.02 13.05
CA SER A 288 -41.87 -11.35 12.50
C SER A 288 -41.51 -10.09 11.70
N TYR A 289 -40.52 -9.31 12.15
CA TYR A 289 -40.10 -8.09 11.46
C TYR A 289 -39.28 -8.42 10.20
N ALA A 290 -38.45 -9.47 10.25
CA ALA A 290 -37.74 -9.96 9.06
C ALA A 290 -38.73 -10.44 7.97
N ARG A 291 -39.79 -11.18 8.35
CA ARG A 291 -40.86 -11.58 7.42
C ARG A 291 -41.61 -10.37 6.85
N GLU A 292 -41.86 -9.35 7.67
CA GLU A 292 -42.51 -8.12 7.21
C GLU A 292 -41.63 -7.34 6.22
N LEU A 293 -40.32 -7.25 6.46
CA LEU A 293 -39.37 -6.64 5.53
C LEU A 293 -39.33 -7.41 4.21
N ASN A 294 -39.26 -8.74 4.25
CA ASN A 294 -39.29 -9.58 3.05
C ASN A 294 -40.57 -9.35 2.22
N LYS A 295 -41.73 -9.29 2.88
CA LYS A 295 -43.00 -8.98 2.22
C LYS A 295 -42.99 -7.60 1.56
N PHE A 296 -42.44 -6.59 2.23
CA PHE A 296 -42.27 -5.26 1.65
C PHE A 296 -41.37 -5.30 0.40
N VAL A 297 -40.20 -5.94 0.47
CA VAL A 297 -39.25 -6.05 -0.66
C VAL A 297 -39.87 -6.75 -1.86
N GLN A 298 -40.67 -7.79 -1.65
CA GLN A 298 -41.38 -8.49 -2.73
C GLN A 298 -42.38 -7.59 -3.46
N ASN A 299 -43.01 -6.66 -2.75
CA ASN A 299 -43.96 -5.70 -3.33
C ASN A 299 -43.29 -4.53 -4.08
N GLN A 300 -41.96 -4.42 -4.04
CA GLN A 300 -41.19 -3.37 -4.73
C GLN A 300 -40.51 -3.88 -6.02
N ARG A 301 -40.70 -5.16 -6.36
CA ARG A 301 -40.25 -5.77 -7.62
C ARG A 301 -41.28 -5.56 -8.72
#